data_AF-A0A2S3HVH5-F1
#
_entry.id   AF-A0A2S3HVH5-F1
#
_cell.length_a   1.000
_cell.length_b   1.000
_cell.length_c   1.000
_cell.angle_alpha   90.00
_cell.angle_beta   90.00
_cell.angle_gamma   90.00
#
_symmetry.space_group_name_H-M   'P 1'
#
loop_
_entity.id
_entity.type
_entity.pdbx_description
1 polymer ?
#
loop_
_entity_poly.entity_id
_entity_poly.type
_entity_poly.pdbx_seq_one_letter_code
_entity_poly.pdbx_strand_id
1 'polypeptide(L)'
;MTIRFVLFVNKQGQTRVAQYYEHLSLDERRALEGEIVRKCLARTDQQCSFVEHRNYKVVYRRYASLFFLVGVDNDENELAILEFIHLLVETMDRHFGNVCELDIMFHLEKVHFMLEEMVMNGCIVETSKQNILAPIQLMEKTS
;
A
#
# COMPACT_ATOMS: atom_id res chain seq x y z
N MET A 1 8.39 -14.10 -2.74
CA MET A 1 8.00 -12.69 -2.86
C MET A 1 6.59 -12.58 -3.38
N THR A 2 5.62 -12.85 -2.50
CA THR A 2 4.21 -12.61 -2.83
C THR A 2 3.64 -11.60 -1.85
N ILE A 3 3.59 -10.35 -2.28
CA ILE A 3 2.65 -9.37 -1.76
C ILE A 3 1.26 -9.88 -2.09
N ARG A 4 0.45 -10.13 -1.06
CA ARG A 4 -0.92 -10.63 -1.20
C ARG A 4 -1.90 -9.48 -1.44
N PHE A 5 -1.67 -8.36 -0.74
CA PHE A 5 -2.46 -7.13 -0.89
C PHE A 5 -1.70 -5.90 -0.40
N VAL A 6 -2.14 -4.72 -0.86
CA VAL A 6 -1.72 -3.39 -0.38
C VAL A 6 -2.97 -2.58 -0.07
N LEU A 7 -3.06 -2.05 1.15
CA LEU A 7 -4.20 -1.25 1.63
C LEU A 7 -3.73 0.10 2.18
N PHE A 8 -4.42 1.18 1.81
CA PHE A 8 -4.25 2.49 2.43
C PHE A 8 -5.49 2.81 3.23
N VAL A 9 -5.33 3.10 4.52
CA VAL A 9 -6.45 3.19 5.45
C VAL A 9 -6.28 4.39 6.34
N ASN A 10 -7.33 5.19 6.53
CA ASN A 10 -7.26 6.33 7.42
C ASN A 10 -7.41 5.94 8.91
N LYS A 11 -7.21 6.90 9.81
CA LYS A 11 -7.40 6.71 11.26
C LYS A 11 -8.79 6.22 11.68
N GLN A 12 -9.82 6.43 10.86
CA GLN A 12 -11.20 5.97 11.13
C GLN A 12 -11.43 4.52 10.69
N GLY A 13 -10.44 3.88 10.06
CA GLY A 13 -10.58 2.54 9.50
C GLY A 13 -11.23 2.49 8.13
N GLN A 14 -11.34 3.62 7.43
CA GLN A 14 -11.86 3.68 6.07
C GLN A 14 -10.74 3.40 5.07
N THR A 15 -10.92 2.37 4.25
CA THR A 15 -10.04 2.05 3.15
C THR A 15 -10.15 3.10 2.05
N ARG A 16 -9.01 3.66 1.63
CA ARG A 16 -8.90 4.63 0.53
C ARG A 16 -8.43 3.98 -0.77
N VAL A 17 -7.47 3.07 -0.65
CA VAL A 17 -6.91 2.31 -1.76
C VAL A 17 -6.82 0.86 -1.32
N ALA A 18 -7.20 -0.06 -2.21
CA ALA A 18 -7.07 -1.48 -1.99
C ALA A 18 -6.63 -2.16 -3.28
N GLN A 19 -5.49 -2.83 -3.24
CA GLN A 19 -4.97 -3.65 -4.32
C GLN A 19 -4.77 -5.08 -3.82
N TYR A 20 -5.26 -6.06 -4.57
CA TYR A 20 -5.19 -7.48 -4.23
C TYR A 20 -4.49 -8.22 -5.36
N TYR A 21 -3.50 -9.06 -5.02
CA TYR A 21 -2.75 -9.87 -5.99
C TYR A 21 -3.16 -11.35 -5.94
N GLU A 22 -4.04 -11.70 -5.01
CA GLU A 22 -4.69 -13.00 -4.95
C GLU A 22 -6.16 -12.88 -5.27
N HIS A 23 -6.73 -13.96 -5.81
CA HIS A 23 -8.15 -14.03 -6.05
C HIS A 23 -8.90 -14.18 -4.71
N LEU A 24 -9.68 -13.16 -4.36
CA LEU A 24 -10.57 -13.13 -3.21
C LEU A 24 -11.95 -12.65 -3.66
N SER A 25 -13.00 -13.33 -3.19
CA SER A 25 -14.38 -12.86 -3.30
C SER A 25 -14.60 -11.55 -2.53
N LEU A 26 -15.67 -10.83 -2.84
CA LEU A 26 -15.98 -9.56 -2.18
C LEU A 26 -16.19 -9.72 -0.66
N ASP A 27 -16.80 -10.83 -0.24
CA ASP A 27 -17.04 -11.10 1.17
C ASP A 27 -15.73 -11.43 1.91
N GLU A 28 -14.83 -12.18 1.28
CA GLU A 28 -13.49 -12.45 1.81
C GLU A 28 -12.67 -11.17 1.94
N ARG A 29 -12.70 -10.28 0.94
CA ARG A 29 -12.03 -8.97 1.01
C ARG A 29 -12.55 -8.13 2.17
N ARG A 30 -13.87 -8.02 2.32
CA ARG A 30 -14.50 -7.27 3.43
C ARG A 30 -14.12 -7.84 4.80
N ALA A 31 -14.13 -9.16 4.94
CA ALA A 31 -13.75 -9.83 6.18
C ALA A 31 -12.26 -9.59 6.50
N LEU A 32 -11.39 -9.73 5.49
CA LEU A 32 -9.95 -9.49 5.59
C LEU A 32 -9.65 -8.05 6.00
N GLU A 33 -10.19 -7.05 5.28
CA GLU A 33 -9.99 -5.64 5.61
C GLU A 33 -10.46 -5.35 7.03
N GLY A 34 -11.68 -5.76 7.39
CA GLY A 34 -12.25 -5.51 8.72
C GLY A 34 -11.44 -6.10 9.87
N GLU A 35 -10.80 -7.25 9.68
CA GLU A 35 -9.95 -7.88 10.68
C GLU A 35 -8.57 -7.22 10.75
N ILE A 36 -7.90 -7.06 9.61
CA ILE A 36 -6.53 -6.52 9.52
C ILE A 36 -6.47 -5.06 9.94
N VAL A 37 -7.41 -4.24 9.45
CA VAL A 37 -7.48 -2.81 9.80
C VAL A 37 -7.67 -2.63 11.29
N ARG A 38 -8.61 -3.37 11.90
CA ARG A 38 -8.88 -3.29 13.33
C ARG A 38 -7.65 -3.70 14.14
N LYS A 39 -6.97 -4.79 13.75
CA LYS A 39 -5.74 -5.25 14.40
C LYS A 39 -4.63 -4.21 14.34
N CYS A 40 -4.43 -3.56 13.19
CA CYS A 40 -3.34 -2.58 13.02
C CYS A 40 -3.66 -1.24 13.72
N LEU A 41 -4.90 -0.76 13.65
CA LEU A 41 -5.32 0.51 14.29
C LEU A 41 -5.38 0.42 15.81
N ALA A 42 -5.58 -0.76 16.39
CA ALA A 42 -5.56 -0.96 17.83
C ALA A 42 -4.15 -0.90 18.45
N ARG A 43 -3.09 -0.84 17.63
CA ARG A 43 -1.70 -0.87 18.10
C ARG A 43 -1.18 0.52 18.47
N THR A 44 -0.24 0.55 19.41
CA THR A 44 0.44 1.77 19.84
C THR A 44 1.76 1.97 19.10
N ASP A 45 2.28 3.20 19.10
CA ASP A 45 3.54 3.55 18.42
C ASP A 45 4.79 2.86 19.01
N GLN A 46 4.67 2.18 20.16
CA GLN A 46 5.75 1.38 20.76
C GLN A 46 5.78 -0.07 20.26
N GLN A 47 4.74 -0.51 19.56
CA GLN A 47 4.64 -1.88 19.07
C GLN A 47 5.28 -2.01 17.69
N CYS A 48 5.76 -3.22 17.39
CA CYS A 48 6.37 -3.53 16.10
C CYS A 48 5.40 -3.30 14.93
N SER A 49 5.94 -2.84 13.80
CA SER A 49 5.24 -2.69 12.51
C SER A 49 4.87 -4.01 11.83
N PHE A 50 5.22 -5.16 12.41
CA PHE A 50 4.95 -6.48 11.85
C PHE A 50 3.88 -7.18 12.69
N VAL A 51 2.85 -7.70 12.01
CA VAL A 51 1.71 -8.34 12.63
C VAL A 51 1.52 -9.72 12.01
N GLU A 52 1.73 -10.76 12.82
CA GLU A 52 1.41 -12.14 12.45
C GLU A 52 -0.10 -12.30 12.23
N HIS A 53 -0.49 -12.87 11.09
CA HIS A 53 -1.88 -13.12 10.78
C HIS A 53 -2.09 -14.45 10.06
N ARG A 54 -2.61 -15.44 10.80
CA ARG A 54 -2.92 -16.77 10.27
C ARG A 54 -1.68 -17.40 9.62
N ASN A 55 -1.65 -17.49 8.29
CA ASN A 55 -0.58 -18.09 7.49
C ASN A 55 0.25 -17.05 6.70
N TYR A 56 0.14 -15.76 7.03
CA TYR A 56 0.91 -14.69 6.41
C TYR A 56 1.17 -13.55 7.43
N LYS A 57 1.98 -12.57 7.05
CA LYS A 57 2.31 -11.41 7.89
C LYS A 57 1.74 -10.13 7.29
N VAL A 58 1.46 -9.15 8.14
CA VAL A 58 1.13 -7.79 7.72
C VAL A 58 2.21 -6.84 8.20
N VAL A 59 2.84 -6.16 7.26
CA VAL A 59 3.77 -5.06 7.51
C VAL A 59 3.00 -3.76 7.36
N TYR A 60 3.06 -2.89 8.36
CA TYR A 60 2.37 -1.61 8.28
C TYR A 60 3.21 -0.43 8.76
N ARG A 61 2.94 0.74 8.17
CA ARG A 61 3.55 2.02 8.57
C ARG A 61 2.55 3.14 8.49
N ARG A 62 2.62 4.04 9.47
CA ARG A 62 1.75 5.23 9.55
C ARG A 62 2.48 6.46 9.01
N TYR A 63 1.83 7.18 8.10
CA TYR A 63 2.23 8.50 7.62
C TYR A 63 1.07 9.48 7.86
N ALA A 64 1.28 10.46 8.75
CA ALA A 64 0.25 11.41 9.17
C ALA A 64 -1.09 10.74 9.62
N SER A 65 -2.16 10.87 8.83
CA SER A 65 -3.48 10.29 9.06
C SER A 65 -3.70 8.93 8.37
N LEU A 66 -2.78 8.50 7.51
CA LEU A 66 -2.89 7.27 6.74
C LEU A 66 -2.00 6.16 7.31
N PHE A 67 -2.51 4.95 7.24
CA PHE A 67 -1.82 3.70 7.51
C PHE A 67 -1.69 2.96 6.18
N PHE A 68 -0.48 2.53 5.88
CA PHE A 68 -0.13 1.71 4.72
C PHE A 68 0.10 0.30 5.23
N LEU A 69 -0.69 -0.65 4.77
CA LEU A 69 -0.65 -2.05 5.20
C LEU A 69 -0.36 -2.92 3.99
N VAL A 70 0.63 -3.80 4.11
CA VAL A 70 1.03 -4.75 3.07
C VAL A 70 0.99 -6.14 3.65
N GLY A 71 0.14 -7.00 3.09
CA GLY A 71 0.08 -8.42 3.44
C GLY A 71 1.11 -9.20 2.61
N VAL A 72 1.94 -9.99 3.27
CA VAL A 72 3.06 -10.72 2.65
C VAL A 72 3.17 -12.14 3.20
N ASP A 73 3.68 -13.06 2.39
CA ASP A 73 3.96 -14.43 2.85
C ASP A 73 5.01 -14.46 3.97
N ASN A 74 5.06 -15.57 4.72
CA ASN A 74 5.88 -15.65 5.94
C ASN A 74 7.39 -15.64 5.71
N ASP A 75 7.83 -16.02 4.51
CA ASP A 75 9.22 -16.08 4.07
C ASP A 75 9.76 -14.72 3.58
N GLU A 76 8.91 -13.70 3.53
CA GLU A 76 9.29 -12.37 3.09
C GLU A 76 10.10 -11.59 4.13
N ASN A 77 11.02 -10.77 3.64
CA ASN A 77 11.80 -9.85 4.47
C ASN A 77 10.95 -8.64 4.85
N GLU A 78 10.54 -8.55 6.11
CA GLU A 78 9.61 -7.52 6.58
C GLU A 78 10.22 -6.11 6.52
N LEU A 79 11.55 -5.98 6.66
CA LEU A 79 12.25 -4.69 6.53
C LEU A 79 12.27 -4.22 5.08
N ALA A 80 12.45 -5.13 4.12
CA ALA A 80 12.37 -4.79 2.70
C ALA A 80 10.98 -4.29 2.32
N ILE A 81 9.92 -4.90 2.88
CA ILE A 81 8.54 -4.46 2.69
C ILE A 81 8.29 -3.10 3.37
N LEU A 82 8.89 -2.86 4.53
CA LEU A 82 8.78 -1.56 5.21
C LEU A 82 9.44 -0.43 4.41
N GLU A 83 10.58 -0.70 3.76
CA GLU A 83 11.23 0.21 2.83
C GLU A 83 10.44 0.39 1.53
N PHE A 84 9.82 -0.68 1.02
CA PHE A 84 8.89 -0.58 -0.11
C PHE A 84 7.72 0.37 0.19
N ILE A 85 7.11 0.27 1.38
CA ILE A 85 6.06 1.20 1.81
C ILE A 85 6.59 2.64 1.81
N HIS A 86 7.83 2.85 2.27
CA HIS A 86 8.43 4.18 2.27
C HIS A 86 8.65 4.72 0.87
N LEU A 87 9.22 3.91 -0.01
CA LEU A 87 9.44 4.24 -1.42
C LEU A 87 8.13 4.63 -2.12
N LEU A 88 7.05 3.88 -1.87
CA LEU A 88 5.72 4.17 -2.41
C LEU A 88 5.23 5.55 -1.97
N VAL A 89 5.31 5.87 -0.67
CA VAL A 89 4.92 7.18 -0.14
C VAL A 89 5.78 8.30 -0.71
N GLU A 90 7.09 8.12 -0.80
CA GLU A 90 7.97 9.14 -1.39
C GLU A 90 7.77 9.31 -2.91
N THR A 91 7.33 8.27 -3.61
CA THR A 91 6.99 8.34 -5.04
C THR A 91 5.72 9.17 -5.24
N MET A 92 4.71 8.93 -4.41
CA MET A 92 3.50 9.77 -4.40
C MET A 92 3.82 11.22 -4.01
N ASP A 93 4.65 11.43 -2.98
CA ASP A 93 5.03 12.78 -2.56
C ASP A 93 5.79 13.55 -3.65
N ARG A 94 6.67 12.87 -4.39
CA ARG A 94 7.36 13.45 -5.55
C ARG A 94 6.41 13.85 -6.68
N HIS A 95 5.32 13.10 -6.87
CA HIS A 95 4.34 13.39 -7.91
C HIS A 95 3.37 14.52 -7.51
N PHE A 96 2.79 14.44 -6.31
CA PHE A 96 1.75 15.37 -5.85
C PHE A 96 2.31 16.66 -5.22
N GLY A 97 3.54 16.62 -4.67
CA GLY A 97 4.17 17.77 -4.00
C GLY A 97 3.54 18.09 -2.64
N ASN A 98 3.97 17.38 -1.59
CA ASN A 98 3.34 17.33 -0.27
C ASN A 98 2.02 16.55 -0.27
N VAL A 99 2.11 15.26 -0.60
CA VAL A 99 0.94 14.38 -0.73
C VAL A 99 0.11 14.34 0.56
N CYS A 100 -1.20 14.50 0.44
CA CYS A 100 -2.15 14.30 1.53
C CYS A 100 -3.22 13.24 1.20
N GLU A 101 -4.03 12.86 2.19
CA GLU A 101 -5.12 11.88 2.02
C GLU A 101 -6.12 12.30 0.93
N LEU A 102 -6.41 13.61 0.82
CA LEU A 102 -7.32 14.12 -0.20
C LEU A 102 -6.74 13.97 -1.60
N ASP A 103 -5.44 14.23 -1.81
CA ASP A 103 -4.81 14.08 -3.13
C ASP A 103 -4.92 12.63 -3.63
N ILE A 104 -4.66 11.66 -2.74
CA ILE A 104 -4.82 10.23 -3.03
C ILE A 104 -6.27 9.92 -3.42
N MET A 105 -7.26 10.46 -2.69
CA MET A 105 -8.68 10.22 -2.97
C MET A 105 -9.17 10.89 -4.26
N PHE A 106 -8.65 12.08 -4.60
CA PHE A 106 -9.01 12.77 -5.84
C PHE A 106 -8.33 12.17 -7.07
N HIS A 107 -7.18 11.51 -6.89
CA HIS A 107 -6.38 10.95 -7.97
C HIS A 107 -6.13 9.45 -7.81
N LEU A 108 -7.17 8.69 -7.41
CA LEU A 108 -7.09 7.24 -7.19
C LEU A 108 -6.52 6.48 -8.39
N GLU A 109 -6.93 6.86 -9.60
CA GLU A 109 -6.44 6.22 -10.84
C GLU A 109 -4.91 6.31 -10.96
N LYS A 110 -4.34 7.49 -10.68
CA LYS A 110 -2.88 7.70 -10.70
C LYS A 110 -2.18 6.89 -9.62
N VAL A 111 -2.78 6.78 -8.45
CA VAL A 111 -2.23 5.99 -7.34
C VAL A 111 -2.24 4.49 -7.68
N HIS A 112 -3.31 3.99 -8.31
CA HIS A 112 -3.35 2.63 -8.82
C HIS A 112 -2.31 2.40 -9.91
N PHE A 113 -2.14 3.33 -10.86
CA PHE A 113 -1.06 3.22 -11.85
C PHE A 113 0.34 3.19 -11.22
N MET A 114 0.63 4.03 -10.22
CA MET A 114 1.90 3.95 -9.49
C MET A 114 2.09 2.58 -8.84
N LEU A 115 1.05 2.03 -8.21
CA LEU A 115 1.11 0.70 -7.59
C LEU A 115 1.33 -0.41 -8.62
N GLU A 116 0.71 -0.32 -9.79
CA GLU A 116 0.87 -1.29 -10.88
C GLU A 116 2.26 -1.25 -11.50
N GLU A 117 2.85 -0.06 -11.67
CA GLU A 117 4.25 0.09 -12.09
C GLU A 117 5.23 -0.50 -11.07
N MET A 118 4.91 -0.39 -9.77
CA MET A 118 5.77 -0.88 -8.69
C MET A 118 5.64 -2.38 -8.42
N VAL A 119 4.43 -2.94 -8.55
CA VAL A 119 4.12 -4.31 -8.14
C VAL A 119 3.26 -5.01 -9.19
N MET A 120 3.77 -6.10 -9.74
CA MET A 120 3.07 -6.96 -10.68
C MET A 120 2.98 -8.39 -10.15
N ASN A 121 1.79 -8.98 -10.15
CA ASN A 121 1.54 -10.35 -9.67
C ASN A 121 2.11 -10.63 -8.26
N GLY A 122 2.03 -9.64 -7.36
CA GLY A 122 2.55 -9.76 -5.99
C GLY A 122 4.07 -9.60 -5.88
N CYS A 123 4.80 -9.39 -6.98
CA CYS A 123 6.23 -9.15 -6.98
C CYS A 123 6.53 -7.66 -7.14
N ILE A 124 7.48 -7.14 -6.36
CA ILE A 124 8.04 -5.80 -6.60
C ILE A 124 8.90 -5.87 -7.85
N VAL A 125 8.59 -5.04 -8.85
CA VAL A 125 9.19 -5.10 -10.20
C VAL A 125 9.96 -3.82 -10.56
N GLU A 126 9.60 -2.69 -9.97
CA GLU A 126 10.30 -1.42 -10.17
C GLU A 126 10.47 -0.69 -8.84
N THR A 127 11.66 -0.14 -8.64
CA THR A 127 12.03 0.62 -7.43
C THR A 127 12.56 2.02 -7.71
N SER A 128 12.81 2.34 -8.99
CA SER A 128 13.22 3.67 -9.44
C SER A 128 12.00 4.58 -9.53
N LYS A 129 11.93 5.56 -8.62
CA LYS A 129 10.92 6.64 -8.64
C LYS A 129 10.83 7.35 -9.99
N GLN A 130 11.95 7.45 -10.73
CA GLN A 130 11.95 8.08 -12.06
C GLN A 130 11.23 7.21 -13.09
N ASN A 131 11.47 5.90 -13.07
CA ASN A 131 10.83 4.97 -14.00
C ASN A 131 9.34 4.84 -13.70
N ILE A 132 8.96 4.72 -12.41
CA ILE A 132 7.55 4.64 -11.97
C ILE A 132 6.74 5.85 -12.44
N LEU A 133 7.33 7.05 -12.37
CA LEU A 133 6.62 8.29 -12.71
C LEU A 133 6.64 8.63 -14.21
N ALA A 134 7.54 8.03 -15.00
CA ALA A 134 7.69 8.37 -16.41
C ALA A 134 6.43 8.11 -17.25
N PRO A 135 5.75 6.94 -17.14
CA PRO A 135 4.49 6.69 -17.84
C PRO A 135 3.38 7.67 -17.44
N ILE A 136 3.26 7.96 -16.15
CA ILE A 136 2.23 8.85 -15.60
C ILE A 136 2.41 10.28 -16.14
N GLN A 137 3.65 10.77 -16.18
CA GLN A 137 3.97 12.08 -16.74
C GLN A 137 3.71 12.17 -18.25
N LEU A 138 3.85 11.07 -18.99
CA LEU A 138 3.52 11.02 -20.42
C LEU A 138 2.00 11.07 -20.64
N MET A 139 1.22 10.38 -19.82
CA MET A 139 -0.24 10.40 -19.87
C MET A 139 -0.79 11.81 -19.61
N GLU A 140 -0.22 12.52 -18.63
CA GLU A 140 -0.62 13.90 -18.29
C GLU A 140 -0.35 14.90 -19.41
N LYS A 141 0.72 14.71 -20.20
CA LYS A 141 1.03 15.60 -21.33
C LYS A 141 0.11 15.41 -22.53
N THR A 142 -0.62 14.31 -22.57
CA THR A 142 -1.48 13.91 -23.70
C THR A 142 -2.95 14.21 -23.44
N SER A 143 -3.30 14.56 -22.19
CA SER A 143 -4.66 14.93 -21.74
C SER A 143 -4.86 16.44 -21.76
#